data_AF-A0A5N5T8N9-F1
#
_entry.id   AF-A0A5N5T8N9-F1
#
_cell.length_a   1.000
_cell.length_b   1.000
_cell.length_c   1.000
_cell.angle_alpha   90.00
_cell.angle_beta   90.00
_cell.angle_gamma   90.00
#
_symmetry.space_group_name_H-M   'P 1'
#
loop_
_entity.id
_entity.type
_entity.pdbx_description
1 polymer ?
#
loop_
_entity_poly.entity_id
_entity_poly.type
_entity_poly.pdbx_seq_one_letter_code
_entity_poly.pdbx_strand_id
1 'polypeptide(L)' 'MEYLATEVLELAENAARDNKKTRIIPRHLQLAIRSDEELNKLLSDMMNDGGLKYVPPSIIEN' A
#
# COMPACT_ATOMS: atom_id res chain seq x y z
N MET A 1 -13.81 -3.03 -14.44
CA MET A 1 -12.33 -3.18 -14.43
C MET A 1 -11.63 -1.83 -14.35
N GLU A 2 -12.01 -0.84 -15.18
CA GLU A 2 -11.39 0.49 -15.14
C GLU A 2 -11.58 1.23 -13.80
N TYR A 3 -12.77 1.16 -13.20
CA TYR A 3 -13.04 1.78 -11.88
C TYR A 3 -12.02 1.34 -10.80
N LEU A 4 -11.88 0.02 -10.63
CA LEU A 4 -10.97 -0.56 -9.63
C LEU A 4 -9.50 -0.21 -9.92
N ALA A 5 -9.12 -0.20 -11.21
CA ALA A 5 -7.76 0.18 -11.60
C ALA A 5 -7.47 1.66 -11.26
N THR A 6 -8.43 2.55 -11.52
CA THR A 6 -8.32 3.97 -11.18
C THR A 6 -8.20 4.17 -9.66
N GLU A 7 -9.03 3.50 -8.88
CA GLU A 7 -9.03 3.58 -7.41
C GLU A 7 -7.68 3.12 -6.81
N VAL A 8 -7.15 1.97 -7.26
CA VAL A 8 -5.84 1.48 -6.82
C VAL A 8 -4.71 2.43 -7.24
N LEU A 9 -4.78 3.00 -8.45
CA LEU A 9 -3.77 3.93 -8.95
C LEU A 9 -3.79 5.26 -8.19
N GLU A 10 -4.95 5.79 -7.84
CA GLU A 10 -5.08 7.02 -7.06
C GLU A 10 -4.47 6.86 -5.66
N LEU A 11 -4.78 5.77 -4.98
CA LEU A 11 -4.19 5.44 -3.67
C LEU A 11 -2.68 5.21 -3.76
N ALA A 12 -2.20 4.53 -4.82
CA ALA A 12 -0.77 4.30 -5.02
C ALA A 12 -0.02 5.59 -5.41
N GLU A 13 -0.67 6.51 -6.10
CA GLU A 13 -0.14 7.83 -6.41
C GLU A 13 -0.02 8.68 -5.14
N ASN A 14 -1.02 8.66 -4.27
CA ASN A 14 -0.97 9.29 -2.95
C ASN A 14 0.20 8.72 -2.13
N ALA A 15 0.33 7.41 -2.05
CA ALA A 15 1.46 6.77 -1.37
C ALA A 15 2.82 7.15 -2.00
N ALA A 16 2.89 7.33 -3.32
CA ALA A 16 4.12 7.79 -3.99
C ALA A 16 4.48 9.24 -3.63
N ARG A 17 3.47 10.13 -3.62
CA ARG A 17 3.60 11.53 -3.20
C ARG A 17 4.09 11.64 -1.75
N ASP A 18 3.50 10.87 -0.84
CA ASP A 18 3.89 10.83 0.57
C ASP A 18 5.33 10.36 0.76
N ASN A 19 5.79 9.43 -0.08
CA ASN A 19 7.17 8.96 -0.11
C ASN A 19 8.11 9.85 -0.95
N LYS A 20 7.64 11.01 -1.44
CA LYS A 20 8.39 11.98 -2.25
C LYS A 20 9.00 11.35 -3.51
N LYS A 21 8.29 10.42 -4.14
CA LYS A 21 8.70 9.75 -5.39
C LYS A 21 7.80 10.18 -6.54
N THR A 22 8.39 10.36 -7.71
CA THR A 22 7.66 10.69 -8.96
C THR A 22 7.15 9.47 -9.73
N ARG A 23 7.52 8.26 -9.29
CA ARG A 23 7.15 6.99 -9.92
C ARG A 23 6.47 6.08 -8.90
N ILE A 24 5.37 5.46 -9.31
CA ILE A 24 4.74 4.38 -8.56
C ILE A 24 5.64 3.14 -8.62
N ILE A 25 5.98 2.59 -7.46
CA ILE A 25 6.75 1.34 -7.32
C ILE A 25 5.91 0.30 -6.55
N PRO A 26 6.27 -1.00 -6.57
CA PRO A 26 5.50 -2.05 -5.89
C PRO A 26 5.18 -1.76 -4.42
N ARG A 27 6.07 -1.04 -3.70
CA ARG A 27 5.82 -0.60 -2.32
C ARG A 27 4.61 0.34 -2.18
N HIS A 28 4.38 1.23 -3.13
CA HIS A 28 3.25 2.17 -3.07
C HIS A 28 1.92 1.45 -3.30
N LEU A 29 1.91 0.45 -4.19
CA LEU A 29 0.77 -0.46 -4.35
C LEU A 29 0.49 -1.24 -3.06
N GLN A 30 1.56 -1.69 -2.37
CA GLN A 30 1.43 -2.31 -1.05
C GLN A 30 0.84 -1.43 0.02
N LEU A 31 1.26 -0.17 0.07
CA LEU A 31 0.71 0.79 1.02
C LEU A 31 -0.76 1.10 0.70
N ALA A 32 -1.09 1.36 -0.56
CA ALA A 32 -2.43 1.66 -1.04
C ALA A 32 -3.45 0.56 -0.71
N ILE A 33 -3.11 -0.70 -0.98
CA ILE A 33 -4.02 -1.82 -0.72
C ILE A 33 -4.13 -2.10 0.77
N ARG A 34 -3.07 -1.93 1.58
CA ARG A 34 -3.15 -2.15 3.03
C ARG A 34 -3.90 -1.04 3.76
N SER A 35 -3.89 0.19 3.23
CA SER A 35 -4.65 1.31 3.80
C SER A 35 -6.15 1.21 3.54
N ASP A 36 -6.56 0.44 2.54
CA ASP A 36 -7.96 0.24 2.19
C ASP A 36 -8.45 -1.14 2.65
N GLU A 37 -9.50 -1.17 3.47
CA GLU A 37 -9.94 -2.41 4.12
C GLU A 37 -10.55 -3.41 3.12
N GLU A 38 -11.20 -2.92 2.07
CA GLU A 38 -11.85 -3.75 1.06
C GLU A 38 -10.81 -4.37 0.11
N LEU A 39 -9.87 -3.55 -0.37
CA LEU A 39 -8.74 -4.02 -1.18
C LEU A 39 -7.84 -4.96 -0.40
N ASN A 40 -7.56 -4.68 0.88
CA ASN A 40 -6.75 -5.56 1.72
C ASN A 40 -7.42 -6.93 1.90
N LYS A 41 -8.75 -6.99 2.06
CA LYS A 41 -9.49 -8.26 2.13
C LYS A 41 -9.44 -8.98 0.78
N LEU A 42 -9.64 -8.27 -0.32
CA LEU A 42 -9.69 -8.83 -1.67
C LEU A 42 -8.34 -9.36 -2.17
N LEU A 43 -7.24 -8.70 -1.80
CA LEU A 43 -5.89 -8.94 -2.34
C LEU A 43 -4.87 -9.41 -1.28
N SER A 44 -5.36 -9.80 -0.11
CA SER A 44 -4.59 -10.24 1.06
C SER A 44 -3.54 -11.30 0.72
N ASP A 45 -3.88 -12.29 -0.10
CA ASP A 45 -2.98 -13.40 -0.44
C ASP A 45 -1.91 -13.04 -1.47
N MET A 46 -2.20 -12.11 -2.39
CA MET A 46 -1.32 -11.75 -3.52
C MET A 46 -0.11 -10.90 -3.10
N MET A 47 -0.20 -10.22 -1.95
CA MET A 47 0.72 -9.13 -1.57
C MET A 47 1.72 -9.49 -0.47
N ASN A 48 1.77 -10.75 -0.07
CA ASN A 48 2.65 -11.25 0.99
C ASN A 48 4.16 -11.10 0.69
N ASP A 49 4.54 -10.82 -0.56
CA ASP A 49 5.93 -10.94 -1.03
C ASP A 49 6.76 -9.63 -1.07
N GLY A 50 6.26 -8.48 -0.56
CA GLY A 50 6.97 -7.18 -0.69
C GLY A 50 7.31 -6.41 0.59
N GLY A 51 7.29 -7.06 1.76
CA GLY A 51 8.21 -6.67 2.84
C GLY A 51 7.91 -5.38 3.62
N LEU A 52 6.65 -4.97 3.77
CA LEU A 52 6.28 -4.04 4.84
C LEU A 52 6.21 -4.80 6.17
N LYS A 53 7.33 -4.81 6.91
CA LYS A 53 7.38 -5.30 8.30
C LYS A 53 6.47 -4.44 9.16
N TYR A 54 5.43 -5.04 9.73
CA TYR A 54 4.72 -4.45 10.85
C TYR A 54 5.72 -4.28 12.01
N VAL A 55 5.89 -3.05 12.47
CA VAL A 55 6.66 -2.76 13.69
C VAL A 55 5.64 -2.45 14.79
N PRO A 56 5.52 -3.30 15.81
CA PRO A 56 4.60 -3.03 16.91
C PRO A 56 5.00 -1.73 17.64
N PRO A 57 4.04 -0.91 18.08
CA PRO A 57 4.31 0.36 18.77
C PRO A 57 5.26 0.22 19.98
N SER A 58 5.25 -0.94 20.64
CA SER A 58 6.14 -1.27 21.77
C SER A 58 7.64 -1.23 21.45
N ILE A 59 8.04 -1.20 20.17
CA ILE A 59 9.44 -1.13 19.73
C ILE A 59 9.86 0.31 19.38
N ILE A 60 8.91 1.25 19.22
CA ILE A 60 9.17 2.64 18.80
C ILE A 60 9.55 3.54 19.99
N GLU A 61 9.21 3.12 21.22
CA GLU A 61 9.53 3.86 22.45
C GLU A 61 10.85 3.35 23.07
N ASN A 62 11.96 3.97 22.67
CA ASN A 62 13.21 4.12 23.45
C ASN A 62 14.08 5.23 22.85
#